data_AF-A0A950H668-F1
#
_entry.id   AF-A0A950H668-F1
#
_cell.length_a   1.000
_cell.length_b   1.000
_cell.length_c   1.000
_cell.angle_alpha   90.00
_cell.angle_beta   90.00
_cell.angle_gamma   90.00
#
_symmetry.space_group_name_H-M   'P 1'
#
loop_
_entity.id
_entity.type
_entity.pdbx_description
1 polymer ?
#
loop_
_entity_poly.entity_id
_entity_poly.type
_entity_poly.pdbx_seq_one_letter_code
_entity_poly.pdbx_strand_id
1 'polypeptide(L)'
;GWKFFGNLLDAGLATICGEESSGTGSNHVREKDGLWAVLLWLNILAKRGVSVADLAREHWATYGRNYYTRHDFDEVDLAAANGLMDALRAALPTLPGKSFGALKVEAADDFAYHDPVDGSDTTGQGVRVMFEGGSRIVYRLSGTGTVGATLRVYIERYAPPDGDLAEDAQTTLADLIALSRSLAEIEQRTGRKAPSVIT
;
A
#
# COMPACT_ATOMS: atom_id res chain seq x y z
N GLY A 1 -2.54 -10.28 3.62
CA GLY A 1 -2.24 -11.36 4.57
C GLY A 1 -1.95 -12.59 3.76
N TRP A 2 -0.84 -13.28 4.02
CA TRP A 2 -0.26 -14.30 3.14
C TRP A 2 -1.19 -15.47 2.75
N LYS A 3 -2.23 -15.75 3.55
CA LYS A 3 -3.24 -16.79 3.28
C LYS A 3 -3.82 -16.75 1.85
N PHE A 4 -4.05 -15.56 1.28
CA PHE A 4 -4.59 -15.41 -0.07
C PHE A 4 -3.62 -15.90 -1.15
N PHE A 5 -2.30 -15.79 -0.91
CA PHE A 5 -1.32 -16.35 -1.81
C PHE A 5 -1.28 -17.87 -1.75
N GLY A 6 -1.51 -18.48 -0.58
CA GLY A 6 -1.51 -19.95 -0.43
C GLY A 6 -2.38 -20.65 -1.48
N ASN A 7 -3.64 -20.22 -1.59
CA ASN A 7 -4.60 -20.71 -2.58
C ASN A 7 -4.07 -20.56 -4.02
N LEU A 8 -3.59 -19.37 -4.38
CA LEU A 8 -3.07 -19.10 -5.73
C LEU A 8 -1.80 -19.91 -6.06
N LEU A 9 -0.91 -20.11 -5.09
CA LEU A 9 0.31 -20.89 -5.24
C LEU A 9 -0.02 -22.39 -5.39
N ASP A 10 -1.01 -22.90 -4.65
CA ASP A 10 -1.50 -24.29 -4.77
C ASP A 10 -2.18 -24.56 -6.12
N ALA A 11 -2.96 -23.60 -6.61
CA ALA A 11 -3.61 -23.69 -7.92
C ALA A 11 -2.67 -23.41 -9.10
N GLY A 12 -1.40 -23.08 -8.85
CA GLY A 12 -0.42 -22.73 -9.89
C GLY A 12 -0.72 -21.41 -10.62
N LEU A 13 -1.56 -20.55 -10.03
CA LEU A 13 -1.94 -19.24 -10.58
C LEU A 13 -0.91 -18.15 -10.24
N ALA A 14 -0.01 -18.42 -9.30
CA ALA A 14 1.12 -17.57 -8.97
C ALA A 14 2.39 -18.39 -8.73
N THR A 15 3.55 -17.80 -9.00
CA THR A 15 4.86 -18.41 -8.70
C THR A 15 5.74 -17.54 -7.83
N ILE A 16 5.52 -16.22 -7.80
CA ILE A 16 6.18 -15.25 -6.93
C ILE A 16 5.14 -14.28 -6.37
N CYS A 17 5.28 -13.90 -5.11
CA CYS A 17 4.38 -12.95 -4.45
C CYS A 17 5.11 -12.14 -3.37
N GLY A 18 4.52 -11.01 -2.98
CA GLY A 18 5.10 -10.12 -1.98
C GLY A 18 4.07 -9.19 -1.34
N GLU A 19 4.42 -8.68 -0.17
CA GLU A 19 3.67 -7.67 0.59
C GLU A 19 4.62 -6.51 0.93
N GLU A 20 4.11 -5.29 0.91
CA GLU A 20 4.84 -4.06 1.26
C GLU A 20 5.51 -4.10 2.65
N SER A 21 4.99 -4.94 3.55
CA SER A 21 5.53 -5.18 4.89
C SER A 21 6.79 -6.06 4.88
N SER A 22 7.70 -5.81 3.93
CA SER A 22 8.96 -6.53 3.71
C SER A 22 8.80 -8.04 3.55
N GLY A 23 7.70 -8.48 2.95
CA GLY A 23 7.41 -9.88 2.71
C GLY A 23 7.62 -10.27 1.25
N THR A 24 8.41 -11.31 0.98
CA THR A 24 8.56 -11.86 -0.37
C THR A 24 8.68 -13.38 -0.29
N GLY A 25 8.14 -14.07 -1.29
CA GLY A 25 8.15 -15.54 -1.36
C GLY A 25 7.76 -16.06 -2.74
N SER A 26 7.82 -17.37 -2.90
CA SER A 26 7.42 -18.07 -4.13
C SER A 26 6.73 -19.39 -3.80
N ASN A 27 6.28 -20.12 -4.82
CA ASN A 27 5.57 -21.39 -4.65
C ASN A 27 6.42 -22.55 -4.06
N HIS A 28 7.70 -22.33 -3.73
CA HIS A 28 8.55 -23.31 -3.05
C HIS A 28 8.09 -23.65 -1.63
N VAL A 29 7.44 -22.70 -0.94
CA VAL A 29 6.78 -22.90 0.36
C VAL A 29 5.44 -22.15 0.39
N ARG A 30 4.71 -22.20 1.52
CA ARG A 30 3.43 -21.49 1.73
C ARG A 30 3.54 -20.34 2.72
N GLU A 31 4.74 -19.80 2.87
CA GLU A 31 5.08 -18.71 3.78
C GLU A 31 6.00 -17.69 3.09
N LYS A 32 6.19 -16.55 3.76
CA LYS A 32 7.26 -15.61 3.41
C LYS A 32 8.60 -16.24 3.74
N ASP A 33 9.60 -16.04 2.87
CA ASP A 33 10.96 -16.52 3.12
C ASP A 33 11.97 -15.41 2.82
N GLY A 34 12.47 -14.79 3.89
CA GLY A 34 13.43 -13.71 3.81
C GLY A 34 14.81 -14.17 3.32
N LEU A 35 15.26 -15.38 3.67
CA LEU A 35 16.54 -15.90 3.20
C LEU A 35 16.47 -16.22 1.70
N TRP A 36 15.37 -16.83 1.27
CA TRP A 36 15.09 -17.05 -0.14
C TRP A 36 15.09 -15.73 -0.92
N ALA A 37 14.46 -14.67 -0.41
CA ALA A 37 14.46 -13.35 -1.05
C ALA A 37 15.88 -12.76 -1.16
N VAL A 38 16.72 -12.91 -0.13
CA VAL A 38 18.14 -12.50 -0.18
C VAL A 38 18.89 -13.29 -1.25
N LEU A 39 18.75 -14.62 -1.29
CA LEU A 39 19.43 -15.45 -2.29
C LEU A 39 18.95 -15.15 -3.72
N LEU A 40 17.67 -14.84 -3.90
CA LEU A 40 17.12 -14.37 -5.17
C LEU A 40 17.81 -13.07 -5.62
N TRP A 41 17.92 -12.08 -4.74
CA TRP A 41 18.64 -10.83 -5.02
C TRP A 41 20.11 -11.06 -5.36
N LEU A 42 20.82 -11.88 -4.58
CA LEU A 42 22.22 -12.21 -4.85
C LEU A 42 22.41 -12.88 -6.21
N ASN A 43 21.48 -13.77 -6.61
CA ASN A 43 21.53 -14.39 -7.93
C ASN A 43 21.31 -13.38 -9.06
N ILE A 44 20.36 -12.45 -8.90
CA ILE A 44 20.14 -11.36 -9.87
C ILE A 44 21.40 -10.50 -9.98
N LEU A 45 21.96 -10.05 -8.87
CA LEU A 45 23.17 -9.21 -8.86
C LEU A 45 24.37 -9.95 -9.47
N ALA A 46 24.57 -11.23 -9.15
CA ALA A 46 25.64 -12.05 -9.74
C ALA A 46 25.51 -12.19 -11.26
N LYS A 47 24.27 -12.24 -11.79
CA LYS A 47 24.03 -12.29 -13.24
C LYS A 47 24.13 -10.94 -13.92
N ARG A 48 23.73 -9.86 -13.25
CA ARG A 48 23.67 -8.52 -13.83
C ARG A 48 25.01 -7.78 -13.73
N GLY A 49 25.80 -8.03 -12.69
CA GLY A 49 27.10 -7.38 -12.49
C GLY A 49 27.03 -5.88 -12.17
N VAL A 50 25.89 -5.40 -11.65
CA VAL A 50 25.64 -3.99 -11.30
C VAL A 50 25.31 -3.85 -9.81
N SER A 51 25.37 -2.64 -9.27
CA SER A 51 24.96 -2.39 -7.89
C SER A 51 23.44 -2.50 -7.72
N VAL A 52 22.95 -2.69 -6.49
CA VAL A 52 21.51 -2.66 -6.17
C VAL A 52 20.88 -1.34 -6.63
N ALA A 53 21.58 -0.23 -6.41
CA ALA A 53 21.08 1.10 -6.78
C ALA A 53 20.96 1.27 -8.30
N ASP A 54 21.96 0.80 -9.06
CA ASP A 54 21.90 0.85 -10.52
C ASP A 54 20.80 -0.05 -11.06
N LEU A 55 20.65 -1.26 -10.50
CA LEU A 55 19.57 -2.17 -10.89
C LEU A 55 18.18 -1.56 -10.64
N ALA A 56 17.98 -0.88 -9.50
CA ALA A 56 16.73 -0.19 -9.21
C ALA A 56 16.48 0.97 -10.19
N ARG A 57 17.52 1.78 -10.48
CA ARG A 57 17.40 2.89 -11.46
C ARG A 57 17.11 2.38 -12.87
N GLU A 58 17.73 1.29 -13.31
CA GLU A 58 17.44 0.65 -14.59
C GLU A 58 16.00 0.12 -14.65
N HIS A 59 15.52 -0.47 -13.55
CA HIS A 59 14.13 -0.92 -13.44
C HIS A 59 13.16 0.26 -13.57
N TRP A 60 13.42 1.36 -12.86
CA TRP A 60 12.59 2.57 -12.96
C TRP A 60 12.68 3.22 -14.34
N ALA A 61 13.84 3.25 -14.98
CA ALA A 61 13.98 3.75 -16.34
C ALA A 61 13.19 2.90 -17.37
N THR A 62 12.89 1.64 -17.05
CA THR A 62 12.12 0.75 -17.92
C THR A 62 10.62 0.85 -17.66
N TYR A 63 10.20 0.88 -16.39
CA TYR A 63 8.79 0.72 -16.00
C TYR A 63 8.16 1.97 -15.38
N GLY A 64 8.96 2.99 -15.08
CA GLY A 64 8.60 4.08 -14.18
C GLY A 64 8.83 3.72 -12.71
N ARG A 65 8.60 4.68 -11.82
CA ARG A 65 8.76 4.52 -10.37
C ARG A 65 7.42 4.70 -9.69
N ASN A 66 7.04 3.73 -8.87
CA ASN A 66 5.99 3.93 -7.87
C ASN A 66 6.65 4.45 -6.60
N TYR A 67 6.56 5.76 -6.39
CA TYR A 67 6.89 6.38 -5.12
C TYR A 67 5.91 5.88 -4.07
N TYR A 68 6.40 5.41 -2.94
CA TYR A 68 5.58 4.77 -1.92
C TYR A 68 6.05 5.16 -0.52
N THR A 69 5.09 5.34 0.40
CA THR A 69 5.34 5.34 1.84
C THR A 69 4.15 4.76 2.59
N ARG A 70 4.40 4.18 3.76
CA ARG A 70 3.36 3.77 4.71
C ARG A 70 3.49 4.55 6.01
N HIS A 71 2.38 5.13 6.45
CA HIS A 71 2.26 5.84 7.71
C HIS A 71 1.40 5.01 8.67
N ASP A 72 1.99 4.58 9.78
CA ASP A 72 1.29 3.83 10.82
C ASP A 72 0.98 4.74 12.01
N PHE A 73 -0.27 4.74 12.45
CA PHE A 73 -0.74 5.41 13.65
C PHE A 73 -1.14 4.32 14.66
N ASP A 74 -0.21 3.98 15.55
CA ASP A 74 -0.38 2.90 16.53
C ASP A 74 -1.19 3.32 17.74
N GLU A 75 -1.85 2.38 18.42
CA GLU A 75 -2.58 2.63 19.69
C GLU A 75 -3.65 3.73 19.58
N VAL A 76 -4.31 3.82 18.42
CA VAL A 76 -5.47 4.69 18.25
C VAL A 76 -6.65 4.08 19.02
N ASP A 77 -7.42 4.93 19.71
CA ASP A 77 -8.66 4.49 20.35
C ASP A 77 -9.57 3.76 19.35
N LEU A 78 -10.12 2.62 19.76
CA LEU A 78 -10.85 1.73 18.86
C LEU A 78 -12.13 2.39 18.32
N ALA A 79 -12.85 3.16 19.15
CA ALA A 79 -14.06 3.83 18.72
C ALA A 79 -13.74 4.96 17.73
N ALA A 80 -12.70 5.75 18.01
CA ALA A 80 -12.20 6.78 17.09
C ALA A 80 -11.75 6.18 15.74
N ALA A 81 -11.00 5.08 15.77
CA ALA A 81 -10.50 4.44 14.56
C ALA A 81 -11.62 3.85 13.70
N ASN A 82 -12.60 3.18 14.31
CA ASN A 82 -13.78 2.67 13.60
C ASN A 82 -14.61 3.82 13.03
N GLY A 83 -14.87 4.87 13.83
CA GLY A 83 -15.62 6.05 13.36
C GLY A 83 -14.93 6.79 12.21
N LEU A 84 -13.59 6.77 12.16
CA LEU A 84 -12.82 7.26 11.01
C LEU A 84 -13.06 6.40 9.76
N MET A 85 -12.95 5.08 9.88
CA MET A 85 -13.16 4.18 8.74
C MET A 85 -14.60 4.23 8.23
N ASP A 86 -15.58 4.37 9.12
CA ASP A 86 -16.99 4.49 8.75
C ASP A 86 -17.28 5.81 8.02
N ALA A 87 -16.66 6.91 8.45
CA ALA A 87 -16.77 8.19 7.74
C ALA A 87 -16.14 8.12 6.35
N LEU A 88 -14.98 7.46 6.21
CA LEU A 88 -14.36 7.22 4.91
C LEU A 88 -15.27 6.41 3.99
N ARG A 89 -15.86 5.31 4.49
CA ARG A 89 -16.80 4.47 3.74
C ARG A 89 -18.05 5.24 3.31
N ALA A 90 -18.60 6.06 4.20
CA ALA A 90 -19.75 6.90 3.90
C ALA A 90 -19.46 7.95 2.81
N ALA A 91 -18.20 8.42 2.72
CA ALA A 91 -17.78 9.39 1.72
C ALA A 91 -17.59 8.78 0.32
N LEU A 92 -17.31 7.48 0.21
CA LEU A 92 -16.94 6.78 -1.04
C LEU A 92 -17.80 7.16 -2.25
N PRO A 93 -19.16 7.15 -2.20
CA PRO A 93 -19.99 7.45 -3.37
C PRO A 93 -19.83 8.88 -3.89
N THR A 94 -19.29 9.79 -3.06
CA THR A 94 -19.14 11.22 -3.36
C THR A 94 -17.72 11.59 -3.77
N LEU A 95 -16.75 10.68 -3.67
CA LEU A 95 -15.35 10.98 -3.94
C LEU A 95 -15.01 11.07 -5.44
N PRO A 96 -15.47 10.15 -6.32
CA PRO A 96 -15.15 10.21 -7.74
C PRO A 96 -15.49 11.57 -8.36
N GLY A 97 -14.55 12.15 -9.10
CA GLY A 97 -14.67 13.46 -9.73
C GLY A 97 -14.32 14.66 -8.84
N LYS A 98 -14.20 14.48 -7.51
CA LYS A 98 -13.69 15.56 -6.63
C LYS A 98 -12.22 15.83 -6.91
N SER A 99 -11.83 17.09 -6.80
CA SER A 99 -10.46 17.55 -6.96
C SER A 99 -9.96 18.20 -5.68
N PHE A 100 -8.74 17.85 -5.28
CA PHE A 100 -8.03 18.41 -4.14
C PHE A 100 -6.74 19.06 -4.67
N GLY A 101 -6.84 20.32 -5.11
CA GLY A 101 -5.78 20.94 -5.91
C GLY A 101 -5.61 20.22 -7.25
N ALA A 102 -4.40 19.74 -7.54
CA ALA A 102 -4.10 18.96 -8.74
C ALA A 102 -4.53 17.49 -8.66
N LEU A 103 -4.91 17.00 -7.48
CA LEU A 103 -5.27 15.60 -7.25
C LEU A 103 -6.75 15.38 -7.53
N LYS A 104 -7.09 14.84 -8.70
CA LYS A 104 -8.46 14.48 -9.07
C LYS A 104 -8.73 13.01 -8.80
N VAL A 105 -9.77 12.72 -8.03
CA VAL A 105 -10.17 11.34 -7.72
C VAL A 105 -10.82 10.72 -8.95
N GLU A 106 -10.23 9.63 -9.43
CA GLU A 106 -10.74 8.82 -10.53
C GLU A 106 -11.80 7.83 -10.01
N ALA A 107 -11.49 7.13 -8.93
CA ALA A 107 -12.37 6.13 -8.33
C ALA A 107 -12.07 5.97 -6.83
N ALA A 108 -13.05 5.48 -6.07
CA ALA A 108 -12.86 5.12 -4.67
C ALA A 108 -13.77 3.95 -4.29
N ASP A 109 -13.26 3.01 -3.50
CA ASP A 109 -14.00 1.84 -3.03
C ASP A 109 -13.52 1.34 -1.66
N ASP A 110 -14.26 0.37 -1.09
CA ASP A 110 -13.77 -0.46 0.01
C ASP A 110 -13.42 -1.84 -0.57
N PHE A 111 -12.15 -2.21 -0.50
CA PHE A 111 -11.61 -3.33 -1.24
C PHE A 111 -12.27 -4.65 -0.83
N ALA A 112 -12.71 -5.38 -1.85
CA ALA A 112 -13.18 -6.76 -1.74
C ALA A 112 -12.37 -7.65 -2.68
N TYR A 113 -12.21 -8.91 -2.27
CA TYR A 113 -11.49 -9.93 -3.02
C TYR A 113 -12.35 -11.19 -3.09
N HIS A 114 -12.56 -11.67 -4.31
CA HIS A 114 -13.13 -12.97 -4.59
C HIS A 114 -11.99 -13.94 -4.91
N ASP A 115 -11.84 -15.00 -4.12
CA ASP A 115 -10.79 -15.98 -4.32
C ASP A 115 -11.17 -16.94 -5.46
N PRO A 116 -10.37 -17.00 -6.55
CA PRO A 116 -10.73 -17.80 -7.72
C PRO A 116 -10.52 -19.32 -7.53
N VAL A 117 -9.96 -19.74 -6.40
CA VAL A 117 -9.63 -21.14 -6.10
C VAL A 117 -10.70 -21.77 -5.21
N ASP A 118 -11.01 -21.10 -4.10
CA ASP A 118 -12.03 -21.61 -3.14
C ASP A 118 -13.40 -20.92 -3.26
N GLY A 119 -13.52 -19.87 -4.08
CA GLY A 119 -14.76 -19.13 -4.33
C GLY A 119 -15.19 -18.24 -3.17
N SER A 120 -14.36 -18.05 -2.15
CA SER A 120 -14.70 -17.22 -0.98
C SER A 120 -14.65 -15.72 -1.29
N ASP A 121 -15.58 -14.98 -0.71
CA ASP A 121 -15.60 -13.51 -0.75
C ASP A 121 -15.08 -12.91 0.55
N THR A 122 -14.10 -12.02 0.45
CA THR A 122 -13.62 -11.20 1.56
C THR A 122 -13.87 -9.73 1.27
N THR A 123 -14.64 -9.05 2.12
CA THR A 123 -14.92 -7.61 2.00
C THR A 123 -14.20 -6.78 3.06
N GLY A 124 -14.28 -5.46 2.96
CA GLY A 124 -13.81 -4.54 4.00
C GLY A 124 -12.29 -4.57 4.20
N GLN A 125 -11.52 -4.90 3.16
CA GLN A 125 -10.08 -5.11 3.25
C GLN A 125 -9.26 -3.82 3.20
N GLY A 126 -9.90 -2.68 2.99
CA GLY A 126 -9.28 -1.37 3.04
C GLY A 126 -9.97 -0.38 2.11
N VAL A 127 -10.16 0.85 2.58
CA VAL A 127 -10.68 1.94 1.75
C VAL A 127 -9.58 2.41 0.81
N ARG A 128 -9.87 2.46 -0.49
CA ARG A 128 -8.94 2.89 -1.55
C ARG A 128 -9.49 4.13 -2.22
N VAL A 129 -8.63 5.12 -2.43
CA VAL A 129 -8.90 6.32 -3.22
C VAL A 129 -7.86 6.38 -4.32
N MET A 130 -8.28 6.20 -5.56
CA MET A 130 -7.44 6.25 -6.76
C MET A 130 -7.60 7.60 -7.44
N PHE A 131 -6.49 8.17 -7.87
CA PHE A 131 -6.42 9.47 -8.53
C PHE A 131 -6.02 9.29 -9.99
N GLU A 132 -6.46 10.22 -10.83
CA GLU A 132 -5.96 10.31 -12.20
C GLU A 132 -4.42 10.40 -12.19
N GLY A 133 -3.77 9.72 -13.15
CA GLY A 133 -2.31 9.62 -13.19
C GLY A 133 -1.71 8.48 -12.35
N GLY A 134 -2.55 7.61 -11.76
CA GLY A 134 -2.12 6.36 -11.13
C GLY A 134 -1.70 6.50 -9.66
N SER A 135 -1.86 7.68 -9.05
CA SER A 135 -1.69 7.86 -7.61
C SER A 135 -2.80 7.18 -6.82
N ARG A 136 -2.50 6.76 -5.59
CA ARG A 136 -3.51 6.19 -4.68
C ARG A 136 -3.19 6.42 -3.21
N ILE A 137 -4.26 6.49 -2.43
CA ILE A 137 -4.22 6.42 -0.96
C ILE A 137 -5.06 5.22 -0.52
N VAL A 138 -4.54 4.40 0.39
CA VAL A 138 -5.28 3.28 0.98
C VAL A 138 -5.26 3.41 2.49
N TYR A 139 -6.40 3.14 3.13
CA TYR A 139 -6.56 3.13 4.58
C TYR A 139 -6.94 1.73 5.04
N ARG A 140 -6.18 1.19 6.00
CA ARG A 140 -6.49 -0.10 6.63
C ARG A 140 -6.40 0.00 8.14
N LEU A 141 -7.35 -0.63 8.81
CA LEU A 141 -7.30 -0.81 10.24
C LEU A 141 -6.75 -2.21 10.55
N SER A 142 -5.82 -2.29 11.49
CA SER A 142 -5.18 -3.54 11.91
C SER A 142 -5.03 -3.60 13.42
N GLY A 143 -4.90 -4.81 13.97
CA GLY A 143 -4.56 -5.02 15.37
C GLY A 143 -5.57 -4.43 16.35
N THR A 144 -6.87 -4.75 16.22
CA THR A 144 -7.97 -4.23 17.07
C THR A 144 -8.02 -4.91 18.45
N GLY A 145 -6.86 -5.16 19.07
CA GLY A 145 -6.73 -5.83 20.36
C GLY A 145 -7.01 -4.90 21.54
N THR A 146 -6.60 -5.32 22.74
CA THR A 146 -6.84 -4.57 23.98
C THR A 146 -6.06 -3.25 24.08
N VAL A 147 -5.03 -3.05 23.26
CA VAL A 147 -4.13 -1.88 23.29
C VAL A 147 -4.58 -0.76 22.31
N GLY A 148 -5.75 -0.92 21.68
CA GLY A 148 -6.25 -0.01 20.64
C GLY A 148 -6.10 -0.62 19.25
N ALA A 149 -6.16 0.21 18.22
CA ALA A 149 -6.00 -0.19 16.83
C ALA A 149 -4.85 0.56 16.14
N THR A 150 -4.24 -0.06 15.13
CA THR A 150 -3.27 0.61 14.25
C THR A 150 -3.94 0.96 12.94
N LEU A 151 -4.07 2.27 12.67
CA LEU A 151 -4.45 2.78 11.35
C LEU A 151 -3.19 2.83 10.48
N ARG A 152 -3.20 2.11 9.36
CA ARG A 152 -2.15 2.14 8.35
C ARG A 152 -2.63 2.89 7.12
N VAL A 153 -1.86 3.89 6.70
CA VAL A 153 -2.14 4.72 5.53
C VAL A 153 -1.03 4.49 4.51
N TYR A 154 -1.41 3.97 3.35
CA TYR A 154 -0.51 3.64 2.24
C TYR A 154 -0.66 4.71 1.18
N ILE A 155 0.45 5.30 0.75
CA ILE A 155 0.43 6.47 -0.13
C ILE A 155 1.38 6.17 -1.29
N GLU A 156 0.85 6.25 -2.50
CA GLU A 156 1.60 5.89 -3.71
C GLU A 156 1.36 6.90 -4.85
N ARG A 157 2.42 7.18 -5.60
CA ARG A 157 2.39 7.97 -6.83
C ARG A 157 3.23 7.30 -7.91
N TYR A 158 2.61 7.06 -9.06
CA TYR A 158 3.33 6.62 -10.24
C TYR A 158 4.01 7.81 -10.92
N ALA A 159 5.29 7.64 -11.25
CA ALA A 159 6.03 8.48 -12.17
C ALA A 159 6.41 7.63 -13.39
N PRO A 160 6.04 8.04 -14.62
CA PRO A 160 6.38 7.30 -15.83
C PRO A 160 7.90 7.33 -16.11
N PRO A 161 8.42 6.47 -17.00
CA PRO A 161 9.86 6.43 -17.33
C PRO A 161 10.51 7.76 -17.72
N ASP A 162 9.74 8.68 -18.29
CA ASP A 162 10.16 10.03 -18.69
C ASP A 162 9.91 11.11 -17.62
N GLY A 163 9.38 10.73 -16.46
CA GLY A 163 9.17 11.59 -15.31
C GLY A 163 10.43 11.76 -14.45
N ASP A 164 10.26 12.44 -13.31
CA ASP A 164 11.31 12.47 -12.28
C ASP A 164 11.29 11.16 -11.49
N LEU A 165 12.37 10.40 -11.60
CA LEU A 165 12.56 9.11 -10.95
C LEU A 165 13.58 9.16 -9.81
N ALA A 166 14.28 10.29 -9.64
CA ALA A 166 15.42 10.42 -8.74
C ALA A 166 15.08 11.17 -7.44
N GLU A 167 13.98 11.93 -7.44
CA GLU A 167 13.53 12.71 -6.29
C GLU A 167 13.32 11.85 -5.03
N ASP A 168 13.36 12.50 -3.86
CA ASP A 168 13.04 11.88 -2.58
C ASP A 168 11.55 11.49 -2.50
N ALA A 169 11.27 10.37 -1.87
CA ALA A 169 9.90 9.84 -1.79
C ALA A 169 8.99 10.70 -0.90
N GLN A 170 9.48 11.19 0.24
CA GLN A 170 8.67 12.02 1.14
C GLN A 170 8.36 13.38 0.51
N THR A 171 9.33 13.94 -0.23
CA THR A 171 9.16 15.17 -0.99
C THR A 171 8.16 14.98 -2.13
N THR A 172 8.32 13.92 -2.93
CA THR A 172 7.43 13.61 -4.06
C THR A 172 6.00 13.32 -3.61
N LEU A 173 5.80 12.77 -2.41
CA LEU A 173 4.50 12.40 -1.88
C LEU A 173 3.88 13.45 -0.95
N ALA A 174 4.51 14.61 -0.73
CA ALA A 174 4.13 15.56 0.31
C ALA A 174 2.66 16.02 0.23
N ASP A 175 2.16 16.28 -0.98
CA ASP A 175 0.77 16.70 -1.22
C ASP A 175 -0.23 15.56 -0.96
N LEU A 176 0.09 14.34 -1.40
CA LEU A 176 -0.70 13.14 -1.11
C LEU A 176 -0.68 12.77 0.38
N ILE A 177 0.46 12.94 1.06
CA ILE A 177 0.59 12.75 2.51
C ILE A 177 -0.33 13.73 3.23
N ALA A 178 -0.29 15.01 2.87
CA ALA A 178 -1.17 16.03 3.46
C ALA A 178 -2.64 15.71 3.21
N LEU A 179 -3.01 15.37 1.96
CA LEU A 179 -4.36 14.98 1.59
C LEU A 179 -4.82 13.74 2.36
N SER A 180 -3.95 12.73 2.52
CA SER A 180 -4.29 11.48 3.19
C SER A 180 -4.73 11.73 4.65
N ARG A 181 -4.13 12.72 5.29
CA ARG A 181 -4.44 13.12 6.66
C ARG A 181 -5.73 13.91 6.75
N SER A 182 -5.93 14.88 5.86
CA SER A 182 -7.13 15.73 5.88
C SER A 182 -8.37 15.00 5.40
N LEU A 183 -8.24 14.14 4.38
CA LEU A 183 -9.36 13.37 3.79
C LEU A 183 -10.00 12.42 4.80
N ALA A 184 -9.18 11.79 5.65
CA ALA A 184 -9.63 10.92 6.73
C ALA A 184 -9.81 11.65 8.07
N GLU A 185 -9.55 12.98 8.12
CA GLU A 185 -9.62 13.79 9.34
C GLU A 185 -8.86 13.15 10.52
N ILE A 186 -7.66 12.61 10.24
CA ILE A 186 -6.93 11.73 11.18
C ILE A 186 -6.71 12.46 12.51
N GLU A 187 -6.21 13.70 12.48
CA GLU A 187 -5.92 14.45 13.70
C GLU A 187 -7.19 14.78 14.48
N GLN A 188 -8.26 15.21 13.79
CA GLN A 188 -9.52 15.60 14.43
C GLN A 188 -10.21 14.41 15.10
N ARG A 189 -10.12 13.22 14.50
CA ARG A 189 -10.78 12.01 14.99
C ARG A 189 -9.96 11.27 16.04
N THR A 190 -8.65 11.21 15.86
CA THR A 190 -7.76 10.35 16.66
C THR A 190 -6.86 11.13 17.63
N GLY A 191 -6.77 12.46 17.50
CA GLY A 191 -5.82 13.30 18.22
C GLY A 191 -4.36 13.16 17.75
N ARG A 192 -4.07 12.29 16.76
CA ARG A 192 -2.70 12.04 16.29
C ARG A 192 -2.25 13.09 15.28
N LYS A 193 -1.19 13.83 15.64
CA LYS A 193 -0.58 14.88 14.81
C LYS A 193 0.50 14.38 13.84
N ALA A 194 0.97 13.15 14.04
CA ALA A 194 2.00 12.53 13.21
C ALA A 194 1.84 11.00 13.30
N PRO A 195 2.28 10.25 12.28
CA PRO A 195 2.37 8.80 12.38
C PRO A 195 3.39 8.41 13.45
N SER A 196 3.16 7.27 14.10
CA SER A 196 4.11 6.61 14.99
C SER A 196 5.31 6.07 14.22
N VAL A 197 5.07 5.52 13.02
CA VAL A 197 6.08 4.92 12.14
C VAL A 197 5.86 5.37 10.70
N ILE A 198 6.96 5.67 10.01
CA ILE A 198 7.01 5.93 8.56
C ILE A 198 7.92 4.86 7.94
N THR A 199 7.43 4.18 6.91
CA THR A 199 8.20 3.21 6.09
C THR A 199 8.23 3.67 4.65
#